data_AF-A0A2G6LAH4-F1
#
_entry.id   AF-A0A2G6LAH4-F1
#
_cell.length_a   1.000
_cell.length_b   1.000
_cell.length_c   1.000
_cell.angle_alpha   90.00
_cell.angle_beta   90.00
_cell.angle_gamma   90.00
#
_symmetry.space_group_name_H-M   'P 1'
#
loop_
_entity.id
_entity.type
_entity.pdbx_description
1 polymer ?
#
loop_
_entity_poly.entity_id
_entity_poly.type
_entity_poly.pdbx_seq_one_letter_code
_entity_poly.pdbx_strand_id
1 'polypeptide(L)'
;MKKLFTVIGLFVVIASASAESKMSQFIDKSKLSIACQEKLVSIADGIIGIKRHRILEHNVPETKTFHAFVLLSYNDQDSHLSFTAIPTVDKNNHENCQINVNESYQLPADCLDAREFIFKRWKLLGKLNEETFVLRYDHPRNKKELPQNEKARAMAYLTMTSNGRACLITKQQQNVPALPREE
;
A
#
# COMPACT_ATOMS: atom_id res chain seq x y z
N MET A 1 -49.77 23.79 34.36
CA MET A 1 -48.53 23.07 34.74
C MET A 1 -48.03 22.32 33.52
N LYS A 2 -47.00 22.83 32.82
CA LYS A 2 -46.44 22.22 31.61
C LYS A 2 -45.27 21.32 32.01
N LYS A 3 -45.37 20.01 31.76
CA LYS A 3 -44.31 19.03 32.02
C LYS A 3 -43.33 19.06 30.85
N LEU A 4 -42.09 19.43 31.15
CA LEU A 4 -40.96 19.44 30.21
C LEU A 4 -40.31 18.06 30.28
N PHE A 5 -40.39 17.28 29.19
CA PHE A 5 -39.69 16.01 29.05
C PHE A 5 -38.31 16.27 28.44
N THR A 6 -37.26 16.14 29.23
CA THR A 6 -35.87 16.21 28.79
C THR A 6 -35.45 14.85 28.24
N VAL A 7 -35.25 14.74 26.93
CA VAL A 7 -34.68 13.54 26.28
C VAL A 7 -33.16 13.65 26.37
N ILE A 8 -32.54 12.82 27.20
CA ILE A 8 -31.08 12.67 27.28
C ILE A 8 -30.65 11.77 26.13
N GLY A 9 -30.09 12.36 25.07
CA GLY A 9 -29.52 11.63 23.94
C GLY A 9 -28.20 10.96 24.33
N LEU A 10 -28.19 9.63 24.33
CA LEU A 10 -27.00 8.81 24.54
C LEU A 10 -26.11 8.85 23.28
N PHE A 11 -25.10 9.73 23.28
CA PHE A 11 -24.05 9.73 22.25
C PHE A 11 -23.11 8.54 22.50
N VAL A 12 -23.32 7.46 21.74
CA VAL A 12 -22.35 6.35 21.67
C VAL A 12 -21.19 6.83 20.80
N VAL A 13 -20.06 7.17 21.43
CA VAL A 13 -18.80 7.42 20.73
C VAL A 13 -18.24 6.06 20.33
N ILE A 14 -18.45 5.68 19.07
CA ILE A 14 -17.79 4.50 18.49
C ILE A 14 -16.32 4.89 18.31
N ALA A 15 -15.48 4.50 19.27
CA ALA A 15 -14.03 4.57 19.12
C ALA A 15 -13.63 3.57 18.03
N SER A 16 -13.38 4.06 16.82
CA SER A 16 -12.73 3.29 15.77
C SER A 16 -11.29 3.05 16.19
N ALA A 17 -11.02 1.88 16.78
CA ALA A 17 -9.66 1.38 16.97
C ALA A 17 -9.07 1.10 15.57
N SER A 18 -8.39 2.09 15.00
CA SER A 18 -7.49 1.87 13.87
C SER A 18 -6.34 1.03 14.41
N ALA A 19 -6.33 -0.24 14.09
CA ALA A 19 -5.31 -1.13 14.60
C ALA A 19 -4.07 -1.04 13.69
N GLU A 20 -2.98 -0.58 14.30
CA GLU A 20 -1.78 0.01 13.67
C GLU A 20 -0.73 -1.05 13.27
N SER A 21 0.03 -0.77 12.22
CA SER A 21 1.23 -1.53 11.86
C SER A 21 2.36 -1.28 12.86
N LYS A 22 3.36 -2.16 12.90
CA LYS A 22 4.55 -1.96 13.75
C LYS A 22 5.57 -1.00 13.13
N MET A 23 5.23 -0.29 12.05
CA MET A 23 6.19 0.53 11.29
C MET A 23 6.80 1.66 12.13
N SER A 24 6.00 2.29 13.02
CA SER A 24 6.46 3.35 13.94
C SER A 24 7.69 2.93 14.76
N GLN A 25 7.73 1.67 15.22
CA GLN A 25 8.83 1.13 16.05
C GLN A 25 10.19 1.08 15.33
N PHE A 26 10.19 1.13 13.99
CA PHE A 26 11.41 1.12 13.18
C PHE A 26 11.80 2.51 12.69
N ILE A 27 10.86 3.45 12.65
CA ILE A 27 11.10 4.79 12.11
C ILE A 27 11.83 5.69 13.12
N ASP A 28 11.66 5.48 14.42
CA ASP A 28 12.28 6.32 15.47
C ASP A 28 13.82 6.35 15.40
N LYS A 29 14.43 5.35 14.76
CA LYS A 29 15.89 5.26 14.54
C LYS A 29 16.34 5.91 13.23
N SER A 30 15.40 6.27 12.37
CA SER A 30 15.66 6.87 11.07
C SER A 30 15.94 8.37 11.19
N LYS A 31 16.70 8.93 10.24
CA LYS A 31 16.95 10.38 10.11
C LYS A 31 15.89 11.09 9.26
N LEU A 32 14.71 10.48 9.11
CA LEU A 32 13.61 11.07 8.35
C LEU A 32 13.03 12.29 9.09
N SER A 33 12.56 13.29 8.36
CA SER A 33 11.78 14.37 8.95
C SER A 33 10.43 13.86 9.46
N ILE A 34 9.86 14.53 10.46
CA ILE A 34 8.59 14.15 11.10
C ILE A 34 7.48 13.95 10.06
N ALA A 35 7.35 14.87 9.09
CA ALA A 35 6.36 14.77 8.02
C ALA A 35 6.53 13.49 7.16
N CYS A 36 7.78 13.05 6.95
CA CYS A 36 8.06 11.82 6.20
C CYS A 36 7.77 10.56 7.03
N GLN A 37 8.05 10.61 8.33
CA GLN A 37 7.72 9.56 9.28
C GLN A 37 6.21 9.32 9.34
N GLU A 38 5.42 10.38 9.58
CA GLU A 38 3.95 10.31 9.68
C GLU A 38 3.33 9.75 8.40
N LYS A 39 3.79 10.23 7.24
CA LYS A 39 3.29 9.74 5.95
C LYS A 39 3.62 8.26 5.73
N LEU A 40 4.81 7.81 6.14
CA LEU A 40 5.23 6.41 6.03
C LEU A 40 4.40 5.51 6.95
N VAL A 41 4.18 5.91 8.21
CA VAL A 41 3.31 5.18 9.14
C VAL A 41 1.89 5.07 8.59
N SER A 42 1.31 6.18 8.13
CA SER A 42 -0.05 6.19 7.59
C SER A 42 -0.22 5.23 6.40
N ILE A 43 0.73 5.21 5.47
CA ILE A 43 0.72 4.27 4.33
C ILE A 43 0.92 2.83 4.79
N ALA A 44 1.86 2.58 5.72
CA ALA A 44 2.11 1.26 6.26
C ALA A 44 0.87 0.70 6.99
N ASP A 45 0.18 1.52 7.77
CA ASP A 45 -1.04 1.14 8.48
C ASP A 45 -2.18 0.78 7.51
N GLY A 46 -2.32 1.52 6.42
CA GLY A 46 -3.31 1.21 5.39
C GLY A 46 -3.05 -0.11 4.67
N ILE A 47 -1.79 -0.47 4.42
CA ILE A 47 -1.39 -1.65 3.64
C ILE A 47 -1.28 -2.90 4.53
N ILE A 48 -0.52 -2.78 5.62
CA ILE A 48 -0.20 -3.84 6.59
C ILE A 48 -1.36 -3.98 7.58
N GLY A 49 -1.71 -2.89 8.26
CA GLY A 49 -2.69 -2.87 9.35
C GLY A 49 -2.43 -3.96 10.40
N ILE A 50 -3.49 -4.69 10.78
CA ILE A 50 -3.44 -5.76 11.79
C ILE A 50 -2.90 -7.10 11.32
N LYS A 51 -2.62 -7.24 10.03
CA LYS A 51 -2.18 -8.53 9.47
C LYS A 51 -0.88 -8.94 10.13
N ARG A 52 -0.66 -10.25 10.29
CA ARG A 52 0.59 -10.75 10.86
C ARG A 52 1.75 -10.31 9.97
N HIS A 53 2.71 -9.59 10.52
CA HIS A 53 3.85 -9.10 9.76
C HIS A 53 5.16 -9.11 10.56
N ARG A 54 6.27 -9.12 9.83
CA ARG A 54 7.62 -8.92 10.36
C ARG A 54 8.33 -7.88 9.50
N ILE A 55 8.94 -6.90 10.14
CA ILE A 55 9.68 -5.83 9.47
C ILE A 55 11.17 -6.06 9.70
N LEU A 56 11.93 -6.03 8.62
CA LEU A 56 13.38 -5.99 8.60
C LEU A 56 13.79 -4.62 8.05
N GLU A 57 14.27 -3.76 8.93
CA GLU A 57 14.84 -2.47 8.52
C GLU A 57 16.19 -2.68 7.84
N HIS A 58 16.38 -2.03 6.69
CA HIS A 58 17.67 -1.95 6.05
C HIS A 58 18.31 -0.62 6.43
N ASN A 59 19.05 -0.64 7.54
CA ASN A 59 19.80 0.51 8.01
C ASN A 59 21.01 0.75 7.10
N VAL A 60 20.94 1.78 6.27
CA VAL A 60 22.12 2.34 5.61
C VAL A 60 22.57 3.52 6.46
N PRO A 61 23.70 3.42 7.19
CA PRO A 61 24.24 4.55 7.91
C PRO A 61 24.42 5.73 6.95
N GLU A 62 24.12 6.94 7.41
CA GLU A 62 24.37 8.22 6.71
C GLU A 62 23.38 8.64 5.62
N THR A 63 22.44 7.79 5.19
CA THR A 63 21.39 8.26 4.26
C THR A 63 20.24 8.92 5.02
N LYS A 64 19.63 9.93 4.39
CA LYS A 64 18.32 10.46 4.81
C LYS A 64 17.17 9.64 4.24
N THR A 65 17.43 8.46 3.68
CA THR A 65 16.41 7.57 3.10
C THR A 65 16.12 6.44 4.06
N PHE A 66 14.89 5.95 4.03
CA PHE A 66 14.49 4.78 4.80
C PHE A 66 14.15 3.65 3.85
N HIS A 67 14.59 2.44 4.20
CA HIS A 67 14.28 1.22 3.48
C HIS A 67 13.89 0.13 4.48
N ALA A 68 12.76 -0.52 4.23
CA ALA A 68 12.35 -1.67 5.02
C ALA A 68 11.78 -2.76 4.13
N PHE A 69 12.10 -3.99 4.49
CA PHE A 69 11.47 -5.19 3.94
C PHE A 69 10.45 -5.72 4.94
N VAL A 70 9.27 -6.10 4.48
CA VAL A 70 8.20 -6.63 5.32
C VAL A 70 7.72 -7.94 4.77
N LEU A 71 7.72 -8.97 5.61
CA LEU A 71 6.98 -10.20 5.36
C LEU A 71 5.57 -10.01 5.94
N LEU A 72 4.56 -10.04 5.08
CA LEU A 72 3.15 -9.90 5.44
C LEU A 72 2.42 -11.22 5.17
N SER A 73 1.85 -11.83 6.20
CA SER A 73 1.07 -13.05 6.06
C SER A 73 -0.43 -12.73 6.07
N TYR A 74 -1.16 -13.20 5.06
CA TYR A 74 -2.61 -13.03 4.95
C TYR A 74 -3.25 -14.20 4.19
N ASN A 75 -4.32 -14.79 4.74
CA ASN A 75 -5.10 -15.89 4.13
C ASN A 75 -4.22 -16.95 3.44
N ASP A 76 -3.28 -17.51 4.22
CA ASP A 76 -2.34 -18.57 3.82
C ASP A 76 -1.31 -18.21 2.75
N GLN A 77 -1.16 -16.92 2.44
CA GLN A 77 -0.12 -16.42 1.55
C GLN A 77 0.79 -15.44 2.27
N ASP A 78 2.08 -15.58 1.99
CA ASP A 78 3.08 -14.60 2.37
C ASP A 78 3.33 -13.65 1.20
N SER A 79 3.34 -12.36 1.53
CA SER A 79 3.62 -11.27 0.62
C SER A 79 4.87 -10.54 1.10
N HIS A 80 5.74 -10.21 0.16
CA HIS A 80 6.97 -9.46 0.40
C HIS A 80 6.76 -8.01 0.03
N LEU A 81 6.80 -7.12 1.02
CA LEU A 81 6.75 -5.69 0.78
C LEU A 81 8.12 -5.04 0.95
N SER A 82 8.40 -4.07 0.09
CA SER A 82 9.52 -3.15 0.22
C SER A 82 8.96 -1.74 0.34
N PHE A 83 9.29 -1.09 1.44
CA PHE A 83 9.01 0.32 1.67
C PHE A 83 10.29 1.10 1.43
N THR A 84 10.18 2.18 0.66
CA THR A 84 11.25 3.17 0.50
C THR A 84 10.68 4.55 0.73
N ALA A 85 11.25 5.30 1.67
CA ALA A 85 10.89 6.69 1.92
C ALA A 85 12.09 7.60 1.65
N ILE A 86 11.86 8.62 0.84
CA ILE A 86 12.86 9.59 0.40
C ILE A 86 12.34 10.99 0.74
N PRO A 87 12.98 11.72 1.66
CA PRO A 87 12.64 13.11 1.92
C PRO A 87 12.81 13.95 0.65
N THR A 88 11.84 14.79 0.38
CA THR A 88 11.81 15.72 -0.75
C THR A 88 11.41 17.11 -0.24
N VAL A 89 11.49 18.11 -1.11
CA VAL A 89 11.01 19.45 -0.84
C VAL A 89 9.98 19.79 -1.91
N ASP A 90 8.85 20.35 -1.52
CA ASP A 90 7.82 20.78 -2.47
C ASP A 90 8.19 22.13 -3.13
N LYS A 91 7.31 22.62 -4.01
CA LYS A 91 7.52 23.89 -4.72
C LYS A 91 7.51 25.13 -3.81
N ASN A 92 7.05 24.98 -2.56
CA ASN A 92 6.93 26.05 -1.57
C ASN A 92 8.03 25.96 -0.50
N ASN A 93 9.09 25.18 -0.73
CA ASN A 93 10.14 24.89 0.26
C ASN A 93 9.66 24.19 1.54
N HIS A 94 8.50 23.53 1.51
CA HIS A 94 8.07 22.67 2.61
C HIS A 94 8.65 21.27 2.46
N GLU A 95 9.07 20.68 3.57
CA GLU A 95 9.49 19.28 3.61
C GLU A 95 8.34 18.36 3.19
N ASN A 96 8.65 17.41 2.33
CA ASN A 96 7.74 16.40 1.83
C ASN A 96 8.47 15.04 1.81
N CYS A 97 7.77 13.99 1.42
CA CYS A 97 8.28 12.64 1.46
C CYS A 97 7.70 11.85 0.29
N GLN A 98 8.59 11.33 -0.56
CA GLN A 98 8.21 10.35 -1.57
C GLN A 98 8.27 8.96 -0.95
N ILE A 99 7.15 8.24 -0.97
CA ILE A 99 7.07 6.87 -0.47
C ILE A 99 6.72 5.95 -1.63
N ASN A 100 7.56 4.94 -1.82
CA ASN A 100 7.34 3.87 -2.79
C ASN A 100 7.11 2.57 -2.02
N VAL A 101 6.08 1.83 -2.42
CA VAL A 101 5.77 0.51 -1.89
C VAL A 101 5.74 -0.49 -3.03
N ASN A 102 6.55 -1.52 -2.92
CA ASN A 102 6.55 -2.65 -3.82
C ASN A 102 6.05 -3.88 -3.07
N GLU A 103 5.04 -4.56 -3.58
CA GLU A 103 4.50 -5.77 -2.99
C GLU A 103 4.63 -6.93 -3.99
N SER A 104 5.25 -8.03 -3.59
CA SER A 104 5.39 -9.22 -4.41
C SER A 104 4.86 -10.47 -3.70
N TYR A 105 4.05 -11.25 -4.40
CA TYR A 105 3.50 -12.52 -3.91
C TYR A 105 3.24 -13.47 -5.06
N GLN A 106 3.17 -14.76 -4.77
CA GLN A 106 2.89 -15.79 -5.75
C GLN A 106 1.46 -16.30 -5.59
N LEU A 107 0.73 -16.40 -6.69
CA LEU A 107 -0.55 -17.08 -6.74
C LEU A 107 -0.41 -18.47 -7.36
N PRO A 108 -1.08 -19.49 -6.80
CA PRO A 108 -1.14 -20.83 -7.38
C PRO A 108 -2.18 -20.91 -8.53
N ALA A 109 -2.09 -19.97 -9.47
CA ALA A 109 -2.92 -19.88 -10.66
C ALA A 109 -2.07 -19.31 -11.81
N ASP A 110 -2.46 -19.55 -13.06
CA ASP A 110 -1.81 -18.91 -14.19
C ASP A 110 -2.09 -17.39 -14.19
N CYS A 111 -1.28 -16.62 -14.94
CA CYS A 111 -1.40 -15.17 -14.94
C CYS A 111 -2.63 -14.62 -15.66
N LEU A 112 -3.26 -15.39 -16.57
CA LEU A 112 -4.50 -14.98 -17.23
C LEU A 112 -5.69 -15.10 -16.26
N ASP A 113 -5.73 -16.19 -15.49
CA ASP A 113 -6.68 -16.38 -14.40
C ASP A 113 -6.50 -15.31 -13.33
N ALA A 114 -5.26 -15.10 -12.86
CA ALA A 114 -4.97 -14.02 -11.90
C ALA A 114 -5.44 -12.66 -12.42
N ARG A 115 -5.25 -12.38 -13.72
CA ARG A 115 -5.75 -11.17 -14.36
C ARG A 115 -7.27 -11.08 -14.33
N GLU A 116 -7.99 -12.13 -14.69
CA GLU A 116 -9.47 -12.09 -14.77
C GLU A 116 -10.13 -12.06 -13.39
N PHE A 117 -9.56 -12.71 -12.38
CA PHE A 117 -10.17 -12.79 -11.05
C PHE A 117 -9.77 -11.63 -10.12
N ILE A 118 -8.53 -11.17 -10.18
CA ILE A 118 -7.99 -10.17 -9.23
C ILE A 118 -7.75 -8.83 -9.91
N PHE A 119 -7.30 -8.84 -11.17
CA PHE A 119 -6.94 -7.60 -11.88
C PHE A 119 -7.93 -7.23 -12.98
N LYS A 120 -9.18 -7.71 -12.90
CA LYS A 120 -10.23 -7.45 -13.91
C LYS A 120 -10.44 -5.97 -14.19
N ARG A 121 -10.29 -5.17 -13.14
CA ARG A 121 -10.46 -3.71 -13.15
C ARG A 121 -9.20 -2.94 -13.53
N TRP A 122 -8.08 -3.62 -13.71
CA TRP A 122 -6.83 -2.99 -14.11
C TRP A 122 -6.71 -2.98 -15.63
N LYS A 123 -6.20 -1.88 -16.16
CA LYS A 123 -5.96 -1.73 -17.59
C LYS A 123 -4.69 -2.48 -17.98
N LEU A 124 -4.80 -3.40 -18.92
CA LEU A 124 -3.64 -4.01 -19.58
C LEU A 124 -2.95 -2.96 -20.45
N LEU A 125 -1.68 -2.67 -20.15
CA LEU A 125 -0.86 -1.76 -20.95
C LEU A 125 -0.07 -2.50 -22.04
N GLY A 126 0.20 -3.78 -21.83
CA GLY A 126 0.97 -4.61 -22.75
C GLY A 126 1.77 -5.68 -22.02
N LYS A 127 2.93 -6.02 -22.58
CA LYS A 127 3.85 -7.02 -22.04
C LYS A 127 5.28 -6.47 -22.00
N LEU A 128 6.09 -6.87 -21.00
CA LEU A 128 7.54 -6.62 -21.01
C LEU A 128 8.29 -7.68 -21.84
N ASN A 129 7.78 -8.90 -21.82
CA ASN A 129 8.22 -10.06 -22.60
C ASN A 129 7.04 -11.04 -22.71
N GLU A 130 7.23 -12.22 -23.30
CA GLU A 130 6.11 -13.15 -23.50
C GLU A 130 5.47 -13.64 -22.20
N GLU A 131 6.20 -13.62 -21.09
CA GLU A 131 5.81 -14.18 -19.79
C GLU A 131 5.28 -13.12 -18.82
N THR A 132 5.48 -11.82 -19.09
CA THR A 132 5.20 -10.74 -18.13
C THR A 132 4.23 -9.71 -18.70
N PHE A 133 3.02 -9.70 -18.13
CA PHE A 133 2.02 -8.67 -18.41
C PHE A 133 2.23 -7.43 -17.54
N VAL A 134 1.90 -6.27 -18.10
CA VAL A 134 1.95 -4.98 -17.40
C VAL A 134 0.55 -4.40 -17.30
N LEU A 135 0.11 -4.15 -16.06
CA LEU A 135 -1.20 -3.61 -15.75
C LEU A 135 -1.07 -2.27 -15.01
N ARG A 136 -2.07 -1.41 -15.18
CA ARG A 136 -2.21 -0.16 -14.43
C ARG A 136 -3.57 -0.06 -13.78
N TYR A 137 -3.61 0.41 -12.55
CA TYR A 137 -4.86 0.64 -11.86
C TYR A 137 -5.56 1.89 -12.39
N ASP A 138 -6.64 1.70 -13.15
CA ASP A 138 -7.37 2.77 -13.83
C ASP A 138 -8.85 2.86 -13.40
N HIS A 139 -9.28 2.04 -12.44
CA HIS A 139 -10.71 1.86 -12.22
C HIS A 139 -11.13 1.78 -10.74
N PRO A 140 -10.87 2.80 -9.91
CA PRO A 140 -11.55 2.92 -8.64
C PRO A 140 -13.05 3.10 -8.85
N ARG A 141 -13.83 2.73 -7.82
CA ARG A 141 -15.27 2.98 -7.78
C ARG A 141 -15.59 4.47 -7.95
N ASN A 142 -14.66 5.34 -7.54
CA ASN A 142 -14.73 6.79 -7.71
C ASN A 142 -13.50 7.32 -8.46
N LYS A 143 -13.69 7.80 -9.70
CA LYS A 143 -12.60 8.31 -10.54
C LYS A 143 -11.82 9.49 -9.94
N LYS A 144 -12.39 10.20 -8.95
CA LYS A 144 -11.70 11.30 -8.24
C LYS A 144 -10.60 10.80 -7.30
N GLU A 145 -10.57 9.51 -6.98
CA GLU A 145 -9.54 8.87 -6.15
C GLU A 145 -8.30 8.46 -6.95
N LEU A 146 -8.37 8.50 -8.29
CA LEU A 146 -7.18 8.28 -9.11
C LEU A 146 -6.23 9.48 -9.01
N PRO A 147 -4.92 9.21 -8.91
CA PRO A 147 -3.92 10.21 -9.26
C PRO A 147 -4.21 10.79 -10.65
N GLN A 148 -4.29 12.13 -10.73
CA GLN A 148 -4.50 12.85 -12.00
C GLN A 148 -3.35 12.56 -12.98
N ASN A 149 -2.13 12.46 -12.44
CA ASN A 149 -0.98 12.01 -13.20
C ASN A 149 -1.04 10.48 -13.36
N GLU A 150 -1.22 10.00 -14.59
CA GLU A 150 -1.28 8.56 -14.86
C GLU A 150 -0.01 7.81 -14.45
N LYS A 151 1.15 8.47 -14.45
CA LYS A 151 2.43 7.88 -14.02
C LYS A 151 2.49 7.63 -12.52
N ALA A 152 1.60 8.25 -11.73
CA ALA A 152 1.51 8.04 -10.29
C ALA A 152 0.48 6.96 -9.92
N ARG A 153 -0.22 6.36 -10.90
CA ARG A 153 -1.14 5.25 -10.65
C ARG A 153 -0.36 3.97 -10.34
N ALA A 154 -0.98 3.09 -9.57
CA ALA A 154 -0.39 1.81 -9.22
C ALA A 154 -0.17 0.95 -10.48
N MET A 155 0.96 0.25 -10.51
CA MET A 155 1.33 -0.67 -11.57
C MET A 155 1.36 -2.09 -11.02
N ALA A 156 1.01 -3.08 -11.84
CA ALA A 156 1.16 -4.48 -11.50
C ALA A 156 1.84 -5.22 -12.65
N TYR A 157 2.74 -6.13 -12.29
CA TYR A 157 3.46 -7.00 -13.20
C TYR A 157 3.08 -8.43 -12.86
N LEU A 158 2.57 -9.16 -13.85
CA LEU A 158 2.12 -10.54 -13.70
C LEU A 158 3.07 -11.39 -14.54
N THR A 159 3.99 -12.07 -13.87
CA THR A 159 5.02 -12.90 -14.50
C THR A 159 4.71 -14.37 -14.29
N MET A 160 4.58 -15.10 -15.39
CA MET A 160 4.35 -16.53 -15.37
C MET A 160 5.59 -17.26 -14.86
N THR A 161 5.43 -18.22 -13.95
CA THR A 161 6.54 -19.08 -13.55
C THR A 161 6.92 -20.03 -14.68
N SER A 162 8.15 -20.56 -14.66
CA SER A 162 8.68 -21.44 -15.72
C SER A 162 7.84 -22.68 -16.01
N ASN A 163 7.07 -23.16 -15.02
CA ASN A 163 6.16 -24.30 -15.17
C ASN A 163 4.74 -23.90 -15.61
N GLY A 164 4.43 -22.61 -15.75
CA GLY A 164 3.12 -22.08 -16.14
C GLY A 164 2.01 -22.23 -15.10
N ARG A 165 2.31 -22.74 -13.90
CA ARG A 165 1.30 -23.12 -12.89
C ARG A 165 1.12 -22.11 -11.78
N ALA A 166 1.92 -21.05 -11.78
CA ALA A 166 1.82 -19.98 -10.82
C ALA A 166 2.10 -18.63 -11.49
N CYS A 167 1.60 -17.58 -10.87
CA CYS A 167 1.81 -16.21 -11.29
C CYS A 167 2.53 -15.46 -10.18
N LEU A 168 3.72 -14.97 -10.46
CA LEU A 168 4.39 -14.00 -9.62
C LEU A 168 3.79 -12.63 -9.90
N ILE A 169 3.17 -12.04 -8.88
CA ILE A 169 2.63 -10.70 -8.94
C ILE A 169 3.62 -9.77 -8.28
N THR A 170 3.91 -8.65 -8.92
CA THR A 170 4.60 -7.51 -8.31
C THR A 170 3.77 -6.25 -8.52
N LYS A 171 3.32 -5.63 -7.44
CA LYS A 171 2.59 -4.35 -7.45
C LYS A 171 3.53 -3.24 -7.02
N GLN A 172 3.49 -2.11 -7.72
CA GLN A 172 4.26 -0.92 -7.41
C GLN A 172 3.33 0.27 -7.20
N GLN A 173 3.52 0.99 -6.11
CA GLN A 173 2.72 2.14 -5.72
C GLN A 173 3.63 3.29 -5.30
N GLN A 174 3.32 4.51 -5.74
CA GLN A 174 4.05 5.72 -5.35
C GLN A 174 3.09 6.73 -4.76
N ASN A 175 3.35 7.21 -3.54
CA ASN A 175 2.59 8.27 -2.87
C ASN A 175 1.07 8.00 -2.78
N VAL A 176 0.62 6.75 -2.86
CA VAL A 176 -0.81 6.41 -2.91
C VAL A 176 -1.32 6.19 -1.49
N PRO A 177 -2.48 6.77 -1.10
CA PRO A 177 -3.25 6.24 0.03
C PRO A 177 -3.58 4.76 -0.25
N ALA A 178 -3.59 3.91 0.77
CA ALA A 178 -3.84 2.48 0.58
C ALA A 178 -5.05 2.23 -0.33
N LEU A 179 -4.88 1.44 -1.40
CA LEU A 179 -5.96 1.16 -2.35
C LEU A 179 -7.18 0.62 -1.58
N PRO A 180 -8.41 1.05 -1.93
CA PRO A 180 -9.61 0.45 -1.36
C PRO A 180 -9.57 -1.06 -1.58
N ARG A 181 -9.74 -1.84 -0.52
CA ARG A 181 -9.74 -3.31 -0.61
C ARG A 181 -10.83 -3.74 -1.58
N GLU A 182 -10.49 -4.62 -2.52
CA GLU A 182 -11.50 -5.44 -3.17
C GLU A 182 -11.93 -6.48 -2.14
N GLU A 183 -13.10 -6.26 -1.55
CA GLU A 183 -13.86 -7.26 -0.78
C GLU A 183 -14.37 -8.37 -1.69
#